data_AF-R7J5N0-F1
#
_entry.id   AF-R7J5N0-F1
#
_cell.length_a   1.000
_cell.length_b   1.000
_cell.length_c   1.000
_cell.angle_alpha   90.00
_cell.angle_beta   90.00
_cell.angle_gamma   90.00
#
_symmetry.space_group_name_H-M   'P 1'
#
loop_
_entity.id
_entity.type
_entity.pdbx_description
1 polymer ?
#
loop_
_entity_poly.entity_id
_entity_poly.type
_entity_poly.pdbx_seq_one_letter_code
_entity_poly.pdbx_strand_id
1 'polypeptide(L)'
;MLRVAKILDKTISGFIRKFKTTLYGSDALYLEQFHSGGDDYNPPNNVKALSSFLGNNPRDGVIFLFRDDTERKSSPGEKRIYATDATGKIIAAEIHLKNDGTIQFNCNRFVMNCIGDIELNSGTTIMLNSACTDVTGNLSSGSGGSSIIMTAGDTLTVTCGLMDKKG
;
A
#
# COMPACT_ATOMS: atom_id res chain seq x y z
N MET A 1 16.74 -37.14 1.10
CA MET A 1 15.48 -36.52 0.63
C MET A 1 14.76 -35.92 1.84
N LEU A 2 15.06 -34.66 2.19
CA LEU A 2 14.32 -33.98 3.25
C LEU A 2 12.87 -33.83 2.78
N ARG A 3 11.95 -34.49 3.49
CA ARG A 3 10.52 -34.55 3.14
C ARG A 3 9.91 -33.16 3.29
N VAL A 4 9.90 -32.39 2.20
CA VAL A 4 9.14 -31.14 2.03
C VAL A 4 7.73 -31.27 2.62
N ALA A 5 7.10 -32.45 2.47
CA ALA A 5 5.81 -32.79 3.08
C ALA A 5 5.71 -32.54 4.60
N LYS A 6 6.75 -32.81 5.40
CA LYS A 6 6.73 -32.54 6.86
C LYS A 6 6.89 -31.05 7.20
N ILE A 7 7.48 -30.27 6.29
CA ILE A 7 7.61 -28.81 6.42
C ILE A 7 6.27 -28.16 6.10
N LEU A 8 5.56 -28.68 5.09
CA LEU A 8 4.22 -28.26 4.71
C LEU A 8 3.24 -28.44 5.87
N ASP A 9 3.20 -29.60 6.53
CA ASP A 9 2.31 -29.86 7.69
C ASP A 9 2.46 -28.86 8.85
N LYS A 10 3.64 -28.27 9.05
CA LYS A 10 3.89 -27.28 10.11
C LYS A 10 3.66 -25.84 9.68
N THR A 11 3.45 -25.57 8.39
CA THR A 11 3.23 -24.22 7.85
C THR A 11 1.76 -23.90 7.58
N ILE A 12 0.85 -24.87 7.73
CA ILE A 12 -0.59 -24.76 7.42
C ILE A 12 -1.44 -24.06 8.49
N SER A 13 -0.90 -23.77 9.69
CA SER A 13 -1.69 -23.11 10.74
C SER A 13 -1.75 -21.59 10.54
N GLY A 14 -2.79 -21.13 9.83
CA GLY A 14 -3.31 -19.76 9.93
C GLY A 14 -3.08 -18.80 8.77
N PHE A 15 -2.23 -19.12 7.78
CA PHE A 15 -1.74 -18.11 6.83
C PHE A 15 -1.87 -18.46 5.33
N ILE A 16 -2.60 -19.53 4.98
CA ILE A 16 -2.73 -20.00 3.59
C ILE A 16 -4.07 -19.57 2.99
N ARG A 17 -4.01 -18.86 1.85
CA ARG A 17 -5.16 -18.70 0.95
C ARG A 17 -5.23 -19.89 0.00
N LYS A 18 -6.26 -20.73 0.18
CA LYS A 18 -6.61 -21.77 -0.79
C LYS A 18 -7.57 -21.18 -1.81
N PHE A 19 -7.27 -21.33 -3.09
CA PHE A 19 -8.21 -21.01 -4.16
C PHE A 19 -8.22 -22.12 -5.21
N LYS A 20 -9.39 -22.38 -5.76
CA LYS A 20 -9.58 -23.39 -6.80
C LYS A 20 -9.12 -22.77 -8.13
N THR A 21 -8.27 -23.49 -8.87
CA THR A 21 -7.85 -23.08 -10.21
C THR A 21 -7.96 -24.27 -11.16
N THR A 22 -8.19 -23.98 -12.44
CA THR A 22 -8.14 -24.98 -13.53
C THR A 22 -6.81 -24.79 -14.24
N LEU A 23 -6.03 -25.87 -14.39
CA LEU A 23 -4.72 -25.84 -15.05
C LEU A 23 -4.82 -26.50 -16.42
N TYR A 24 -4.11 -25.96 -17.41
CA TYR A 24 -3.86 -26.62 -18.68
C TYR A 24 -2.66 -27.57 -18.50
N GLY A 25 -2.84 -28.70 -17.79
CA GLY A 25 -1.80 -29.67 -17.44
C GLY A 25 -2.06 -30.41 -16.11
N SER A 26 -1.19 -31.38 -15.76
CA SER A 26 -1.37 -32.38 -14.67
C SER A 26 -2.04 -31.84 -13.40
N ASP A 27 -3.05 -32.58 -12.94
CA ASP A 27 -4.08 -32.24 -11.94
C ASP A 27 -3.57 -31.84 -10.55
N ALA A 28 -2.97 -30.66 -10.41
CA ALA A 28 -2.82 -30.05 -9.10
C ALA A 28 -4.18 -29.44 -8.65
N LEU A 29 -4.90 -30.17 -7.80
CA LEU A 29 -6.20 -29.74 -7.23
C LEU A 29 -6.08 -28.57 -6.25
N TYR A 30 -4.90 -28.33 -5.69
CA TYR A 30 -4.59 -27.21 -4.78
C TYR A 30 -3.18 -26.71 -5.05
N LEU A 31 -3.02 -25.39 -5.23
CA LEU A 31 -1.72 -24.73 -5.33
C LEU A 31 -1.41 -23.96 -4.04
N GLU A 32 -0.15 -24.01 -3.62
CA GLU A 32 0.37 -23.22 -2.51
C GLU A 32 1.21 -22.08 -3.06
N GLN A 33 0.67 -20.86 -2.99
CA GLN A 33 1.39 -19.66 -3.38
C GLN A 33 1.92 -18.96 -2.14
N PHE A 34 3.24 -18.90 -2.02
CA PHE A 34 3.88 -17.99 -1.10
C PHE A 34 4.29 -16.73 -1.86
N HIS A 35 4.08 -15.58 -1.25
CA HIS A 35 4.30 -14.29 -1.87
C HIS A 35 5.70 -13.79 -1.48
N SER A 36 6.31 -12.94 -2.31
CA SER A 36 7.30 -11.98 -1.83
C SER A 36 6.66 -11.18 -0.69
N GLY A 37 7.36 -11.03 0.44
CA GLY A 37 6.83 -10.16 1.50
C GLY A 37 6.61 -8.75 0.93
N GLY A 38 5.57 -8.05 1.40
CA GLY A 38 5.22 -6.64 1.11
C GLY A 38 5.08 -6.16 -0.35
N ASP A 39 5.70 -6.82 -1.33
CA ASP A 39 6.14 -6.44 -2.69
C ASP A 39 7.07 -5.20 -2.79
N ASP A 40 8.37 -5.48 -2.67
CA ASP A 40 9.57 -4.69 -2.24
C ASP A 40 9.79 -4.59 -0.72
N TYR A 41 9.81 -5.76 -0.09
CA TYR A 41 10.05 -5.90 1.34
C TYR A 41 11.48 -6.33 1.63
N ASN A 42 12.14 -5.58 2.51
CA ASN A 42 13.34 -6.03 3.20
C ASN A 42 12.94 -6.79 4.48
N PRO A 43 13.10 -8.12 4.53
CA PRO A 43 12.64 -8.90 5.67
C PRO A 43 13.42 -8.57 6.96
N PRO A 44 12.76 -8.62 8.14
CA PRO A 44 13.43 -8.56 9.43
C PRO A 44 14.50 -9.65 9.59
N ASN A 45 15.40 -9.44 10.54
CA ASN A 45 16.38 -10.46 10.91
C ASN A 45 15.69 -11.74 11.39
N ASN A 46 16.27 -12.90 11.05
CA ASN A 46 15.82 -14.23 11.48
C ASN A 46 14.43 -14.68 10.96
N VAL A 47 14.03 -14.22 9.77
CA VAL A 47 12.81 -14.72 9.10
C VAL A 47 12.95 -16.14 8.58
N LYS A 48 11.82 -16.84 8.45
CA LYS A 48 11.73 -18.16 7.83
C LYS A 48 11.44 -18.01 6.33
N ALA A 49 12.24 -18.68 5.49
CA ALA A 49 12.15 -18.62 4.04
C ALA A 49 12.31 -20.01 3.40
N LEU A 50 11.72 -20.21 2.22
CA LEU A 50 11.99 -21.37 1.38
C LEU A 50 13.09 -21.01 0.37
N SER A 51 14.13 -21.84 0.28
CA SER A 51 15.27 -21.60 -0.61
C SER A 51 15.80 -22.86 -1.28
N SER A 52 16.57 -22.67 -2.35
CA SER A 52 17.41 -23.68 -3.01
C SER A 52 18.78 -23.10 -3.31
N PHE A 53 19.80 -23.94 -3.48
CA PHE A 53 21.13 -23.52 -3.92
C PHE A 53 21.20 -23.38 -5.43
N LEU A 54 21.96 -22.39 -5.91
CA LEU A 54 22.35 -22.22 -7.30
C LEU A 54 23.54 -23.14 -7.59
N GLY A 55 23.38 -24.07 -8.53
CA GLY A 55 24.47 -24.95 -8.95
C GLY A 55 25.08 -25.79 -7.84
N ASN A 56 24.32 -26.11 -6.79
CA ASN A 56 24.79 -26.78 -5.56
C ASN A 56 25.84 -25.99 -4.76
N ASN A 57 26.03 -24.68 -5.00
CA ASN A 57 26.85 -23.84 -4.14
C ASN A 57 26.04 -23.40 -2.92
N PRO A 58 26.34 -23.88 -1.70
CA PRO A 58 25.61 -23.51 -0.50
C PRO A 58 25.76 -22.03 -0.12
N ARG A 59 26.71 -21.30 -0.73
CA ARG A 59 26.88 -19.86 -0.56
C ARG A 59 25.91 -19.04 -1.41
N ASP A 60 25.45 -19.60 -2.53
CA ASP A 60 24.63 -18.89 -3.50
C ASP A 60 23.22 -19.49 -3.48
N GLY A 61 22.37 -18.99 -2.58
CA GLY A 61 20.98 -19.43 -2.44
C GLY A 61 20.00 -18.53 -3.20
N VAL A 62 18.97 -19.12 -3.80
CA VAL A 62 17.76 -18.41 -4.24
C VAL A 62 16.69 -18.63 -3.19
N ILE A 63 16.09 -17.53 -2.72
CA ILE A 63 14.90 -17.54 -1.86
C ILE A 63 13.69 -17.41 -2.77
N PHE A 64 12.77 -18.36 -2.69
CA PHE A 64 11.55 -18.33 -3.50
C PHE A 64 10.45 -17.48 -2.85
N LEU A 65 10.47 -17.36 -1.52
CA LEU A 65 9.37 -16.83 -0.71
C LEU A 65 9.70 -16.78 0.78
N PHE A 66 8.97 -15.92 1.50
CA PHE A 66 9.04 -15.76 2.95
C PHE A 66 7.72 -16.14 3.62
N ARG A 67 7.80 -16.59 4.87
CA ARG A 67 6.62 -16.64 5.74
C ARG A 67 6.34 -15.24 6.27
N ASP A 68 5.13 -14.78 6.04
CA ASP A 68 4.60 -13.54 6.60
C ASP A 68 3.38 -13.85 7.46
N ASP A 69 3.39 -13.39 8.71
CA ASP A 69 2.30 -13.58 9.67
C ASP A 69 1.26 -12.43 9.58
N THR A 70 1.37 -11.55 8.58
CA THR A 70 0.42 -10.46 8.32
C THR A 70 -0.94 -10.98 7.86
N GLU A 71 -2.02 -10.49 8.49
CA GLU A 71 -3.39 -10.82 8.10
C GLU A 71 -3.70 -10.44 6.65
N ARG A 72 -4.33 -11.38 5.93
CA ARG A 72 -4.73 -11.21 4.53
C ARG A 72 -6.08 -10.51 4.43
N LYS A 73 -6.06 -9.23 4.02
CA LYS A 73 -7.27 -8.42 3.81
C LYS A 73 -7.81 -8.45 2.38
N SER A 74 -6.94 -8.61 1.38
CA SER A 74 -7.31 -8.46 -0.04
C SER A 74 -8.28 -9.55 -0.51
N SER A 75 -9.44 -9.24 -1.03
CA SER A 75 -10.39 -10.19 -1.64
C SER A 75 -9.92 -10.69 -3.02
N PRO A 76 -10.61 -11.64 -3.67
CA PRO A 76 -10.33 -11.97 -5.07
C PRO A 76 -10.38 -10.73 -5.98
N GLY A 77 -9.36 -10.54 -6.81
CA GLY A 77 -9.22 -9.38 -7.69
C GLY A 77 -8.54 -8.15 -7.05
N GLU A 78 -8.15 -8.22 -5.78
CA GLU A 78 -7.49 -7.11 -5.08
C GLU A 78 -5.97 -7.33 -4.98
N LYS A 79 -5.21 -6.24 -4.91
CA LYS A 79 -3.75 -6.25 -4.64
C LYS A 79 -3.40 -5.29 -3.52
N ARG A 80 -2.63 -5.75 -2.54
CA ARG A 80 -2.14 -4.93 -1.43
C ARG A 80 -0.62 -5.02 -1.34
N ILE A 81 0.00 -3.87 -1.19
CA ILE A 81 1.44 -3.69 -0.93
C ILE A 81 1.55 -3.04 0.44
N TYR A 82 2.45 -3.52 1.29
CA TYR A 82 2.57 -3.02 2.66
C TYR A 82 3.97 -3.12 3.21
N ALA A 83 4.27 -2.23 4.14
CA ALA A 83 5.43 -2.28 5.02
C ALA A 83 5.00 -2.61 6.44
N THR A 84 5.85 -3.33 7.17
CA THR A 84 5.68 -3.60 8.60
C THR A 84 6.64 -2.74 9.44
N ASP A 85 6.40 -2.68 10.73
CA ASP A 85 7.34 -2.17 11.71
C ASP A 85 8.61 -3.05 11.77
N ALA A 86 9.64 -2.59 12.49
CA ALA A 86 10.92 -3.31 12.59
C ALA A 86 10.79 -4.73 13.18
N THR A 87 9.68 -5.03 13.86
CA THR A 87 9.40 -6.35 14.43
C THR A 87 8.64 -7.28 13.48
N GLY A 88 8.13 -6.76 12.36
CA GLY A 88 7.34 -7.51 11.39
C GLY A 88 5.91 -7.82 11.85
N LYS A 89 5.42 -7.18 12.92
CA LYS A 89 4.13 -7.53 13.55
C LYS A 89 3.01 -6.55 13.23
N ILE A 90 3.34 -5.29 12.98
CA ILE A 90 2.37 -4.22 12.77
C ILE A 90 2.58 -3.65 11.37
N ILE A 91 1.51 -3.51 10.59
CA ILE A 91 1.58 -2.81 9.30
C ILE A 91 1.78 -1.31 9.57
N ALA A 92 2.88 -0.75 9.08
CA ALA A 92 3.23 0.66 9.25
C ALA A 92 2.64 1.54 8.14
N ALA A 93 2.55 0.99 6.91
CA ALA A 93 1.94 1.66 5.76
C ALA A 93 1.47 0.63 4.73
N GLU A 94 0.43 0.95 3.98
CA GLU A 94 -0.08 0.11 2.90
C GLU A 94 -0.73 0.90 1.77
N ILE A 95 -0.70 0.30 0.58
CA ILE A 95 -1.47 0.68 -0.59
C ILE A 95 -2.34 -0.52 -0.98
N HIS A 96 -3.65 -0.32 -1.07
CA HIS A 96 -4.61 -1.36 -1.41
C HIS A 96 -5.39 -1.00 -2.68
N LEU A 97 -5.17 -1.77 -3.74
CA LEU A 97 -5.93 -1.78 -4.98
C LEU A 97 -7.12 -2.73 -4.82
N LYS A 98 -8.33 -2.19 -4.67
CA LYS A 98 -9.55 -2.96 -4.48
C LYS A 98 -10.25 -3.27 -5.80
N ASN A 99 -11.08 -4.30 -5.80
CA ASN A 99 -11.78 -4.79 -6.99
C ASN A 99 -12.99 -3.93 -7.40
N ASP A 100 -13.35 -2.94 -6.56
CA ASP A 100 -14.33 -1.90 -6.86
C ASP A 100 -13.71 -0.66 -7.55
N GLY A 101 -12.39 -0.69 -7.81
CA GLY A 101 -11.64 0.41 -8.41
C GLY A 101 -11.03 1.39 -7.39
N THR A 102 -11.24 1.18 -6.08
CA THR A 102 -10.65 2.02 -5.04
C THR A 102 -9.15 1.77 -4.90
N ILE A 103 -8.36 2.85 -4.88
CA ILE A 103 -6.97 2.83 -4.41
C ILE A 103 -6.92 3.48 -3.03
N GLN A 104 -6.63 2.69 -2.01
CA GLN A 104 -6.60 3.16 -0.61
C GLN A 104 -5.16 3.21 -0.10
N PHE A 105 -4.73 4.39 0.35
CA PHE A 105 -3.49 4.58 1.09
C PHE A 105 -3.80 4.64 2.59
N ASN A 106 -3.13 3.81 3.39
CA ASN A 106 -3.28 3.81 4.84
C ASN A 106 -1.89 3.88 5.46
N CYS A 107 -1.57 5.04 6.03
CA CYS A 107 -0.24 5.36 6.56
C CYS A 107 -0.34 6.53 7.56
N ASN A 108 0.68 6.68 8.40
CA ASN A 108 0.77 7.81 9.34
C ASN A 108 1.16 9.13 8.66
N ARG A 109 1.90 9.05 7.54
CA ARG A 109 2.37 10.22 6.78
C ARG A 109 2.46 9.87 5.31
N PHE A 110 1.72 10.61 4.48
CA PHE A 110 1.80 10.54 3.02
C PHE A 110 2.59 11.73 2.49
N VAL A 111 3.64 11.47 1.70
CA VAL A 111 4.47 12.53 1.09
C VAL A 111 4.56 12.26 -0.40
N MET A 112 4.17 13.23 -1.22
CA MET A 112 4.32 13.18 -2.67
C MET A 112 5.35 14.25 -3.09
N ASN A 113 6.51 13.79 -3.55
CA ASN A 113 7.55 14.66 -4.10
C ASN A 113 7.49 14.57 -5.63
N CYS A 114 6.94 15.59 -6.28
CA CYS A 114 6.87 15.67 -7.73
C CYS A 114 7.74 16.84 -8.23
N ILE A 115 8.53 16.62 -9.29
CA ILE A 115 9.30 17.69 -9.96
C ILE A 115 8.41 18.50 -10.90
N GLY A 116 7.44 17.83 -11.53
CA GLY A 116 6.42 18.47 -12.36
C GLY A 116 5.15 18.72 -11.57
N ASP A 117 4.03 18.67 -12.28
CA ASP A 117 2.72 18.96 -11.70
C ASP A 117 2.10 17.73 -11.01
N ILE A 118 1.27 18.00 -10.02
CA ILE A 118 0.33 17.03 -9.45
C ILE A 118 -1.06 17.49 -9.87
N GLU A 119 -1.69 16.73 -10.75
CA GLU A 119 -3.04 17.00 -11.23
C GLU A 119 -4.04 16.04 -10.57
N LEU A 120 -5.03 16.61 -9.88
CA LEU A 120 -6.15 15.86 -9.32
C LEU A 120 -7.40 16.24 -10.11
N ASN A 121 -7.91 15.28 -10.89
CA ASN A 121 -9.12 15.44 -11.69
C ASN A 121 -10.21 14.47 -11.22
N SER A 122 -11.39 15.00 -10.95
CA SER A 122 -12.56 14.21 -10.59
C SER A 122 -13.76 14.70 -11.39
N GLY A 123 -14.54 13.78 -11.95
CA GLY A 123 -15.79 14.11 -12.64
C GLY A 123 -16.90 14.58 -11.70
N THR A 124 -16.68 14.52 -10.38
CA THR A 124 -17.66 14.93 -9.36
C THR A 124 -17.06 15.91 -8.39
N THR A 125 -16.18 15.47 -7.49
CA THR A 125 -15.59 16.30 -6.43
C THR A 125 -14.25 15.74 -5.98
N ILE A 126 -13.36 16.62 -5.51
CA ILE A 126 -12.18 16.27 -4.72
C ILE A 126 -12.45 16.74 -3.29
N MET A 127 -12.55 15.79 -2.37
CA MET A 127 -12.88 16.07 -0.98
C MET A 127 -11.62 15.99 -0.10
N LEU A 128 -11.30 17.09 0.59
CA LEU A 128 -10.25 17.14 1.61
C LEU A 128 -10.91 17.20 2.99
N ASN A 129 -11.09 16.03 3.61
CA ASN A 129 -11.65 15.93 4.96
C ASN A 129 -10.50 15.89 5.98
N SER A 130 -10.07 17.08 6.42
CA SER A 130 -8.97 17.25 7.39
C SER A 130 -9.37 18.22 8.49
N ALA A 131 -8.79 18.06 9.68
CA ALA A 131 -8.91 19.04 10.77
C ALA A 131 -8.23 20.37 10.42
N CYS A 132 -7.18 20.33 9.59
CA CYS A 132 -6.49 21.51 9.08
C CYS A 132 -5.91 21.22 7.69
N THR A 133 -6.00 22.20 6.80
CA THR A 133 -5.37 22.18 5.47
C THR A 133 -4.59 23.46 5.29
N ASP A 134 -3.26 23.36 5.22
CA ASP A 134 -2.39 24.51 4.95
C ASP A 134 -2.02 24.57 3.47
N VAL A 135 -2.23 25.74 2.86
CA VAL A 135 -1.83 26.04 1.49
C VAL A 135 -0.84 27.20 1.54
N THR A 136 0.43 26.92 1.24
CA THR A 136 1.51 27.92 1.28
C THR A 136 1.67 28.68 -0.03
N GLY A 137 1.04 28.21 -1.11
CA GLY A 137 0.99 28.85 -2.41
C GLY A 137 -0.32 29.58 -2.66
N ASN A 138 -0.60 29.88 -3.93
CA ASN A 138 -1.86 30.50 -4.33
C ASN A 138 -2.97 29.45 -4.44
N LEU A 139 -4.12 29.75 -3.85
CA LEU A 139 -5.38 29.08 -4.16
C LEU A 139 -6.14 29.95 -5.17
N SER A 140 -6.22 29.50 -6.42
CA SER A 140 -6.92 30.20 -7.51
C SER A 140 -7.87 29.26 -8.25
N SER A 141 -9.00 29.78 -8.72
CA SER A 141 -9.91 29.04 -9.59
C SER A 141 -9.96 29.63 -11.00
N GLY A 142 -9.96 28.74 -12.00
CA GLY A 142 -9.87 29.12 -13.43
C GLY A 142 -11.20 29.46 -14.10
N SER A 143 -12.34 29.15 -13.48
CA SER A 143 -13.67 29.41 -14.06
C SER A 143 -14.74 29.64 -13.00
N GLY A 144 -15.44 30.78 -13.11
CA GLY A 144 -16.79 31.08 -12.61
C GLY A 144 -17.20 30.52 -11.24
N GLY A 145 -17.16 31.37 -10.21
CA GLY A 145 -17.93 31.18 -8.98
C GLY A 145 -17.32 30.23 -7.95
N SER A 146 -16.07 30.48 -7.52
CA SER A 146 -15.60 29.87 -6.27
C SER A 146 -16.18 30.61 -5.08
N SER A 147 -16.81 29.87 -4.17
CA SER A 147 -17.31 30.39 -2.91
C SER A 147 -16.63 29.67 -1.76
N ILE A 148 -16.30 30.43 -0.71
CA ILE A 148 -15.94 29.86 0.59
C ILE A 148 -17.26 29.78 1.35
N ILE A 149 -17.76 28.57 1.56
CA ILE A 149 -18.97 28.33 2.36
C ILE A 149 -18.53 28.11 3.79
N MET A 150 -19.00 28.97 4.69
CA MET A 150 -18.75 28.90 6.13
C MET A 150 -20.07 28.61 6.85
N THR A 151 -20.02 27.76 7.86
CA THR A 151 -21.13 27.44 8.77
C THR A 151 -21.15 28.37 9.98
N ALA A 152 -22.27 28.43 10.69
CA ALA A 152 -22.40 29.30 11.87
C ALA A 152 -21.37 28.91 12.95
N GLY A 153 -20.52 29.87 13.32
CA GLY A 153 -19.43 29.66 14.29
C GLY A 153 -18.03 29.61 13.66
N ASP A 154 -17.94 29.49 12.33
CA ASP A 154 -16.66 29.54 11.64
C ASP A 154 -16.07 30.96 11.66
N THR A 155 -14.74 31.06 11.69
CA THR A 155 -14.01 32.34 11.66
C THR A 155 -13.11 32.40 10.42
N LEU A 156 -13.23 33.48 9.66
CA LEU A 156 -12.33 33.80 8.56
C LEU A 156 -11.41 34.95 8.97
N THR A 157 -10.12 34.65 9.11
CA THR A 157 -9.09 35.66 9.36
C THR A 157 -8.34 35.92 8.06
N VAL A 158 -8.43 37.14 7.55
CA VAL A 158 -7.66 37.59 6.38
C VAL A 158 -6.56 38.53 6.86
N THR A 159 -5.30 38.16 6.60
CA THR A 159 -4.16 39.05 6.78
C THR A 159 -3.64 39.41 5.40
N CYS A 160 -3.67 40.70 5.04
CA CYS A 160 -3.13 41.20 3.78
C CYS A 160 -1.96 42.15 4.03
N GLY A 161 -0.94 42.08 3.17
CA GLY A 161 0.07 43.13 3.09
C GLY A 161 -0.51 44.31 2.31
N LEU A 162 -0.38 45.53 2.84
CA LEU A 162 -0.75 46.75 2.11
C LEU A 162 0.12 46.87 0.85
N MET A 163 -0.48 46.76 -0.34
CA MET A 163 0.18 47.19 -1.57
C MET A 163 0.11 48.71 -1.63
N ASP A 164 1.18 49.39 -1.22
CA ASP A 164 1.31 50.84 -1.35
C ASP A 164 1.45 51.17 -2.85
N LYS A 165 0.31 51.48 -3.49
CA LYS A 165 0.28 51.92 -4.88
C LYS A 165 0.84 53.34 -4.91
N LYS A 166 2.16 53.48 -5.08
CA LYS A 166 2.77 54.77 -5.43
C LYS A 166 2.31 55.15 -6.84
N GLY A 167 1.22 55.91 -6.91
CA GLY A 167 0.91 56.79 -8.03
C GLY A 167 1.60 58.13 -7.84
#